data_AF-A0A0F3MB97-F1
#
_entry.id   AF-A0A0F3MB97-F1
#
_cell.length_a   1.000
_cell.length_b   1.000
_cell.length_c   1.000
_cell.angle_alpha   90.00
_cell.angle_beta   90.00
_cell.angle_gamma   90.00
#
_symmetry.space_group_name_H-M   'P 1'
#
loop_
_entity.id
_entity.type
_entity.pdbx_description
1 polymer ?
#
loop_
_entity_poly.entity_id
_entity_poly.type
_entity_poly.pdbx_seq_one_letter_code
_entity_poly.pdbx_strand_id
1 'polypeptide(L)' 'MQAILIKALTARQTVILENISFHKTVTVMVKSLIESVRCKLLYLPTYSQNLNLIEHYWFKIKNDIRKVSHLFNDFF' A
#
# COMPACT_ATOMS: atom_id res chain seq x y z
N MET A 1 -9.67 3.20 8.94
CA MET A 1 -8.33 3.09 8.30
C MET A 1 -7.23 3.78 9.12
N GLN A 2 -7.41 5.03 9.57
CA GLN A 2 -6.41 5.78 10.38
C GLN A 2 -5.90 5.02 11.63
N ALA A 3 -6.78 4.33 12.36
CA ALA A 3 -6.42 3.64 13.61
C ALA A 3 -5.52 2.40 13.42
N ILE A 4 -5.47 1.82 12.22
CA ILE A 4 -4.66 0.62 11.94
C ILE A 4 -3.21 1.04 11.64
N LEU A 5 -3.04 2.09 10.82
CA LEU A 5 -1.73 2.54 10.37
C LEU A 5 -0.86 3.01 11.55
N ILE A 6 -1.41 3.81 12.46
CA ILE A 6 -0.66 4.32 13.63
C ILE A 6 -0.19 3.19 14.55
N LYS A 7 -1.03 2.16 14.77
CA LYS A 7 -0.71 1.04 15.67
C LYS A 7 0.39 0.12 15.13
N ALA A 8 0.55 0.06 13.81
CA ALA A 8 1.55 -0.76 13.15
C ALA A 8 2.90 -0.05 12.98
N LEU A 9 2.95 1.28 13.13
CA LEU A 9 4.14 2.08 12.90
C LEU A 9 4.98 2.23 14.16
N THR A 10 6.28 1.97 14.04
CA THR A 10 7.27 2.18 15.08
C THR A 10 8.08 3.43 14.76
N ALA A 11 8.43 4.24 15.77
CA ALA A 11 9.20 5.46 15.58
C ALA A 11 10.49 5.22 14.75
N ARG A 12 10.86 6.19 13.91
CA ARG A 12 12.00 6.17 12.97
C ARG A 12 11.87 5.23 11.76
N GLN A 13 10.73 4.59 11.54
CA GLN A 13 10.48 3.86 10.31
C GLN A 13 10.18 4.80 9.13
N THR A 14 10.49 4.35 7.92
CA THR A 14 10.14 5.03 6.68
C THR A 14 9.00 4.29 6.01
N VAL A 15 7.88 4.98 5.82
CA VAL A 15 6.71 4.50 5.08
C VAL A 15 6.89 4.88 3.62
N ILE A 16 6.74 3.90 2.73
CA ILE A 16 6.78 4.11 1.29
C ILE A 16 5.34 4.04 0.77
N LEU A 17 4.88 5.09 0.10
CA LEU A 17 3.54 5.17 -0.46
C LEU A 17 3.60 5.37 -1.98
N GLU A 18 2.66 4.77 -2.69
CA GLU A 18 2.46 5.00 -4.12
C GLU A 18 2.04 6.44 -4.40
N ASN A 19 2.62 7.03 -5.45
CA ASN A 19 2.28 8.40 -5.89
C ASN A 19 1.13 8.37 -6.90
N ILE A 20 -0.06 7.98 -6.42
CA ILE A 20 -1.28 7.92 -7.24
C ILE A 20 -2.07 9.21 -7.05
N SER A 21 -2.45 9.84 -8.17
CA SER A 21 -3.14 11.13 -8.24
C SER A 21 -4.49 11.16 -7.50
N PHE A 22 -5.13 10.01 -7.32
CA PHE A 22 -6.39 9.85 -6.60
C PHE A 22 -6.32 10.20 -5.11
N HIS A 23 -5.11 10.33 -4.54
CA HIS A 23 -4.95 10.50 -3.10
C HIS A 23 -4.69 11.93 -2.62
N LYS A 24 -4.65 12.99 -3.46
CA LYS A 24 -4.17 14.33 -3.02
C LYS A 24 -4.68 14.81 -1.65
N THR A 25 -5.97 14.65 -1.34
CA THR A 25 -6.54 15.02 -0.02
C THR A 25 -6.15 14.04 1.09
N VAL A 26 -6.13 12.75 0.79
CA VAL A 26 -5.74 11.66 1.70
C VAL A 26 -4.24 11.71 2.03
N THR A 27 -3.42 12.07 1.05
CA THR A 27 -1.95 12.19 1.13
C THR A 27 -1.53 13.21 2.19
N VAL A 28 -2.21 14.35 2.27
CA VAL A 28 -1.96 15.39 3.29
C VAL A 28 -2.25 14.85 4.69
N MET A 29 -3.39 14.18 4.85
CA MET A 29 -3.80 13.59 6.12
C MET A 29 -2.85 12.48 6.56
N VAL A 30 -2.47 11.57 5.65
CA VAL A 30 -1.53 10.48 5.91
C VAL A 30 -0.15 11.01 6.30
N LYS A 31 0.34 12.07 5.63
CA LYS A 31 1.60 12.71 5.99
C LYS A 31 1.58 13.23 7.44
N SER A 32 0.54 13.98 7.81
CA SER A 32 0.38 14.50 9.17
C SER A 32 0.33 13.38 10.23
N LEU A 33 -0.39 12.30 9.94
CA LEU A 33 -0.45 11.11 10.78
C LEU A 33 0.91 10.43 10.97
N ILE A 34 1.67 10.23 9.90
CA ILE A 34 2.99 9.56 9.96
C ILE A 34 4.01 10.42 10.69
N GLU A 35 3.99 11.75 10.46
CA GLU A 35 4.86 12.69 11.17
C GLU A 35 4.54 12.73 12.67
N SER A 36 3.27 12.59 13.06
CA SER A 36 2.87 12.50 14.48
C SER A 36 3.50 11.32 15.24
N VAL A 37 3.85 10.24 14.54
CA VAL A 37 4.46 9.02 15.09
C VAL A 37 6.00 9.07 14.99
N ARG A 38 6.58 10.20 14.56
CA ARG A 38 8.02 10.37 14.28
C ARG A 38 8.54 9.39 13.21
N CYS A 39 7.71 9.12 12.21
CA CYS A 39 8.08 8.32 11.04
C CYS A 39 8.32 9.23 9.83
N LYS A 40 9.02 8.71 8.82
CA LYS A 40 9.26 9.41 7.56
C LYS A 40 8.30 8.89 6.50
N LEU A 41 7.82 9.76 5.62
CA LEU A 41 7.01 9.38 4.46
C LEU A 41 7.81 9.62 3.18
N LEU A 42 7.97 8.58 2.38
CA LEU A 42 8.60 8.61 1.06
C LEU A 42 7.54 8.26 0.01
N TYR A 43 7.46 9.06 -1.06
CA TYR A 43 6.61 8.73 -2.20
C TYR A 43 7.45 8.06 -3.28
N LEU A 44 6.89 7.02 -3.89
CA LEU A 44 7.47 6.42 -5.08
C LEU A 44 7.39 7.38 -6.27
N PRO A 45 8.39 7.41 -7.17
CA PRO A 45 8.30 8.22 -8.38
C PRO A 45 7.09 7.81 -9.23
N THR A 46 6.46 8.77 -9.89
CA THR A 46 5.28 8.53 -10.73
C THR A 46 5.62 7.50 -11.81
N TYR A 47 4.76 6.50 -12.01
CA TYR A 47 4.95 5.36 -12.93
C TYR A 47 6.03 4.34 -12.54
N SER A 48 6.50 4.32 -11.29
CA SER A 48 7.41 3.27 -10.79
C SER A 48 6.68 2.04 -10.23
N GLN A 49 5.66 1.57 -10.96
CA GLN A 49 4.85 0.41 -10.57
C GLN A 49 5.69 -0.88 -10.43
N ASN A 50 6.84 -0.94 -11.13
CA ASN A 50 7.83 -2.02 -11.01
C ASN A 50 8.72 -1.94 -9.75
N LEU A 51 8.71 -0.84 -8.99
CA LEU A 51 9.47 -0.69 -7.74
C LEU A 51 8.65 -1.06 -6.50
N ASN A 52 7.37 -1.37 -6.66
CA ASN A 52 6.54 -1.77 -5.55
C ASN A 52 6.75 -3.26 -5.24
N LEU A 53 7.54 -3.53 -4.19
CA LEU A 53 7.86 -4.89 -3.74
C LEU A 53 6.61 -5.75 -3.50
N ILE A 54 5.46 -5.12 -3.21
CA ILE A 54 4.19 -5.84 -3.00
C ILE A 54 3.66 -6.49 -4.29
N GLU A 55 3.99 -5.97 -5.48
CA GLU A 55 3.53 -6.54 -6.75
C GLU A 55 4.09 -7.95 -6.98
N HIS A 56 5.31 -8.22 -6.53
CA HIS A 56 5.88 -9.58 -6.56
C HIS A 56 5.09 -10.56 -5.69
N TYR A 57 4.64 -10.12 -4.51
CA TYR A 57 3.79 -10.95 -3.64
C TYR A 57 2.40 -11.14 -4.25
N TRP A 58 1.81 -10.06 -4.78
CA TRP A 58 0.52 -10.12 -5.47
C TRP A 58 0.56 -11.00 -6.72
N PHE A 59 1.67 -11.04 -7.44
CA PHE A 59 1.82 -11.92 -8.59
C PHE A 59 1.61 -13.39 -8.20
N LYS A 60 2.24 -13.83 -7.10
CA LYS A 60 2.08 -15.20 -6.59
C LYS A 60 0.63 -15.47 -6.18
N ILE A 61 0.03 -14.56 -5.40
CA ILE A 61 -1.36 -14.67 -4.96
C ILE A 61 -2.32 -14.75 -6.16
N LYS A 62 -2.19 -13.83 -7.12
CA LYS A 62 -3.02 -13.79 -8.35
C LYS A 62 -2.86 -15.07 -9.17
N ASN A 63 -1.64 -15.60 -9.25
CA ASN A 63 -1.37 -16.83 -9.98
C ASN A 63 -2.03 -18.05 -9.32
N ASP A 64 -1.97 -18.15 -7.99
CA ASP A 64 -2.62 -19.23 -7.27
C ASP A 64 -4.15 -19.11 -7.32
N ILE A 65 -4.71 -17.90 -7.24
CA ILE A 65 -6.14 -17.65 -7.46
C ILE A 65 -6.56 -18.07 -8.87
N ARG A 66 -5.79 -17.73 -9.91
CA ARG A 66 -6.09 -18.14 -11.30
C ARG A 66 -6.17 -19.65 -11.49
N LYS A 67 -5.35 -20.42 -10.76
CA LYS A 67 -5.40 -21.88 -10.81
C LYS A 67 -6.68 -22.44 -10.25
N VAL A 68 -7.27 -21.79 -9.24
CA VAL A 68 -8.51 -22.28 -8.60
C VAL A 68 -9.76 -21.54 -9.09
N SER A 69 -9.61 -20.47 -9.87
CA SER A 69 -10.74 -19.60 -10.21
C SER A 69 -11.84 -20.31 -11.01
N HIS A 70 -11.48 -21.33 -11.78
CA HIS A 70 -12.42 -22.14 -12.55
C HIS A 70 -13.32 -23.04 -11.68
N LEU A 71 -13.00 -23.18 -10.38
CA LEU A 71 -13.80 -23.94 -9.41
C LEU A 71 -14.92 -23.08 -8.79
N PHE A 72 -14.89 -21.76 -9.02
CA PHE A 72 -15.88 -20.84 -8.49
C PHE A 72 -16.77 -20.37 -9.64
N ASN A 73 -18.09 -20.60 -9.50
CA ASN A 73 -19.07 -20.15 -10.50
C ASN A 73 -19.41 -18.66 -10.36
N ASP A 74 -19.14 -18.05 -9.20
CA ASP A 74 -19.27 -16.61 -8.98
C ASP A 74 -18.27 -16.14 -7.92
N PHE A 75 -17.74 -14.93 -8.14
CA PHE A 75 -16.84 -14.24 -7.21
C PHE A 75 -17.54 -13.11 -6.44
N PHE A 76 -18.86 -12.99 -6.59
CA PHE A 76 -19.70 -11.91 -6.05
C PHE A 76 -20.82 -12.42 -5.16
#